data_AF-A0A6P2EB69-F1
#
_entry.id   AF-A0A6P2EB69-F1
#
_cell.length_a   1.000
_cell.length_b   1.000
_cell.length_c   1.000
_cell.angle_alpha   90.00
_cell.angle_beta   90.00
_cell.angle_gamma   90.00
#
_symmetry.space_group_name_H-M   'P 1'
#
loop_
_entity.id
_entity.type
_entity.pdbx_description
1 polymer ?
#
loop_
_entity_poly.entity_id
_entity_poly.type
_entity_poly.pdbx_seq_one_letter_code
_entity_poly.pdbx_strand_id
1 'polypeptide(L)' 'MRALPTFQSRPSTIAWSPRYLGRAVAALARDIGVLDKTREVYRVADLAHEYGFTDIDGRHVPAFELDES' A
#
# COMPACT_ATOMS: atom_id res chain seq x y z
N MET A 1 -20.65 -36.65 4.21
CA MET A 1 -19.71 -35.62 4.71
C MET A 1 -19.20 -34.83 3.53
N ARG A 2 -19.55 -33.54 3.42
CA ARG A 2 -19.06 -32.65 2.36
C ARG A 2 -17.72 -32.07 2.84
N ALA A 3 -16.62 -32.38 2.15
CA ALA A 3 -15.34 -31.75 2.43
C ALA A 3 -15.50 -30.22 2.25
N LEU A 4 -15.13 -29.47 3.28
CA LEU A 4 -15.04 -28.01 3.17
C LEU A 4 -13.89 -27.69 2.20
N PRO A 5 -14.06 -26.70 1.30
CA PRO A 5 -12.98 -26.34 0.39
C PRO A 5 -11.76 -25.87 1.20
N THR A 6 -10.63 -26.52 0.98
CA THR A 6 -9.34 -26.10 1.52
C THR A 6 -9.05 -24.70 0.98
N PHE A 7 -9.02 -23.70 1.87
CA PHE A 7 -8.53 -22.36 1.51
C PHE A 7 -7.07 -22.51 1.11
N GLN A 8 -6.79 -22.60 -0.18
CA GLN A 8 -5.42 -22.55 -0.69
C GLN A 8 -4.86 -21.20 -0.26
N SER A 9 -3.76 -21.22 0.50
CA SER A 9 -3.01 -20.02 0.88
C SER A 9 -2.47 -19.37 -0.39
N ARG A 10 -3.27 -18.48 -1.00
CA ARG A 10 -2.84 -17.66 -2.14
C ARG A 10 -1.69 -16.76 -1.67
N PRO A 11 -0.68 -16.48 -2.50
CA PRO A 11 0.49 -15.71 -2.09
C PRO A 11 0.08 -14.33 -1.55
N SER A 12 0.35 -14.16 -0.24
CA SER A 12 0.56 -12.91 0.51
C SER A 12 -0.47 -11.77 0.39
N THR A 13 -1.62 -11.89 1.06
CA THR A 13 -2.38 -10.69 1.49
C THR A 13 -1.60 -9.96 2.58
N ILE A 14 -0.68 -9.09 2.20
CA ILE A 14 0.00 -8.19 3.15
C ILE A 14 -0.98 -7.05 3.47
N ALA A 15 -1.53 -7.08 4.68
CA ALA A 15 -2.44 -6.04 5.16
C ALA A 15 -1.67 -4.80 5.65
N TRP A 16 -2.31 -3.65 5.49
CA TRP A 16 -1.89 -2.34 5.98
C TRP A 16 -3.05 -1.64 6.67
N SER A 17 -2.75 -0.73 7.60
CA SER A 17 -3.78 0.01 8.31
C SER A 17 -4.36 1.14 7.44
N PRO A 18 -5.63 1.54 7.62
CA PRO A 18 -6.18 2.73 6.96
C PRO A 18 -5.36 4.01 7.19
N ARG A 19 -4.59 4.06 8.29
CA ARG A 19 -3.71 5.18 8.61
C ARG A 19 -2.50 5.25 7.68
N TYR A 20 -2.02 4.12 7.15
CA TYR A 20 -0.94 4.10 6.16
C TYR A 20 -1.33 4.85 4.88
N LEU A 21 -2.53 4.58 4.35
CA LEU A 21 -3.09 5.36 3.24
C LEU A 21 -3.24 6.84 3.57
N GLY A 22 -3.83 7.14 4.74
CA GLY A 22 -4.04 8.53 5.16
C GLY A 22 -2.73 9.33 5.24
N ARG A 23 -1.63 8.69 5.63
CA ARG A 23 -0.29 9.30 5.64
C ARG A 23 0.20 9.65 4.24
N ALA A 24 -0.08 8.83 3.22
CA ALA A 24 0.24 9.15 1.83
C ALA A 24 -0.50 10.40 1.33
N VAL A 25 -1.80 10.49 1.62
CA VAL A 25 -2.62 11.67 1.28
C VAL A 25 -2.10 12.92 1.99
N ALA A 26 -1.80 12.79 3.30
CA ALA A 26 -1.24 13.90 4.07
C ALA A 26 0.15 14.33 3.58
N ALA A 27 0.98 13.40 3.11
CA ALA A 27 2.30 13.70 2.55
C ALA A 27 2.16 14.50 1.25
N LEU A 28 1.35 14.02 0.29
CA LEU A 28 1.06 14.74 -0.95
C LEU A 28 0.47 16.12 -0.69
N ALA A 29 -0.49 16.24 0.23
CA ALA A 29 -1.12 17.52 0.55
C ALA A 29 -0.14 18.56 1.16
N ARG A 30 0.98 18.10 1.74
CA ARG A 30 2.03 18.96 2.31
C ARG A 30 3.18 19.23 1.34
N ASP A 31 3.24 18.52 0.22
CA ASP A 31 4.25 18.70 -0.80
C ASP A 31 3.98 19.99 -1.59
N ILE A 32 4.91 20.95 -1.52
CA ILE A 32 4.81 22.22 -2.26
C ILE A 32 4.84 21.95 -3.78
N GLY A 33 5.49 20.87 -4.22
CA GLY A 33 5.55 20.39 -5.59
C GLY A 33 4.44 19.41 -5.98
N VAL A 34 3.36 19.27 -5.20
CA VAL A 34 2.30 18.27 -5.48
C VAL A 34 1.69 18.37 -6.88
N LEU A 35 1.70 19.56 -7.50
CA LEU A 35 1.19 19.76 -8.86
C LEU A 35 2.01 19.00 -9.91
N ASP A 36 3.30 18.78 -9.67
CA ASP A 36 4.18 17.98 -10.54
C ASP A 36 3.83 16.48 -10.50
N LYS A 37 3.07 16.06 -9.48
CA LYS A 37 2.58 14.69 -9.29
C LYS A 37 1.13 14.51 -9.75
N THR A 38 0.59 15.43 -10.55
CA THR A 38 -0.76 15.28 -11.12
C THR A 38 -0.77 14.38 -12.35
N ARG A 39 -1.94 13.82 -12.69
CA ARG A 39 -2.18 12.92 -13.84
C ARG A 39 -1.53 11.53 -13.78
N GLU A 40 -0.90 11.19 -12.66
CA GLU A 40 -0.30 9.87 -12.45
C GLU A 40 -1.03 9.09 -11.36
N VAL A 41 -0.86 7.77 -11.35
CA VAL A 41 -1.33 6.88 -10.28
C VAL A 41 -0.13 6.47 -9.43
N TYR A 42 -0.16 6.81 -8.15
CA TYR A 42 0.90 6.45 -7.21
C TYR A 42 0.49 5.31 -6.31
N ARG A 43 1.41 4.36 -6.11
CA ARG A 43 1.26 3.32 -5.10
C ARG A 43 1.68 3.90 -3.75
N VAL A 44 0.91 3.60 -2.70
CA VAL A 44 1.19 4.11 -1.35
C VAL A 44 2.54 3.63 -0.83
N ALA A 45 2.97 2.42 -1.20
CA ALA A 45 4.29 1.91 -0.84
C ALA A 45 5.43 2.80 -1.40
N ASP A 46 5.32 3.23 -2.65
CA ASP A 46 6.32 4.10 -3.29
C ASP A 46 6.36 5.46 -2.60
N LEU A 47 5.19 6.05 -2.33
CA LEU A 47 5.08 7.31 -1.59
C LEU A 47 5.60 7.21 -0.16
N ALA A 48 5.44 6.04 0.49
CA ALA A 48 5.97 5.79 1.82
C ALA A 48 7.50 5.84 1.83
N HIS A 49 8.14 5.27 0.80
CA HIS A 49 9.58 5.37 0.62
C HIS A 49 10.02 6.79 0.26
N GLU A 50 9.31 7.47 -0.65
CA GLU A 50 9.65 8.81 -1.10
C GLU A 50 9.54 9.86 0.02
N TYR A 51 8.44 9.84 0.77
CA TYR A 51 8.16 10.82 1.83
C TYR A 51 8.56 10.35 3.24
N GLY A 52 9.15 9.16 3.37
CA GLY A 52 9.74 8.68 4.62
C GLY A 52 8.74 8.38 5.74
N PHE A 53 7.59 7.77 5.42
CA PHE A 53 6.62 7.34 6.44
C PHE A 53 6.42 5.83 6.44
N THR A 54 6.01 5.29 7.59
CA THR A 54 5.71 3.86 7.78
C THR A 54 4.24 3.65 8.12
N ASP A 55 3.79 2.39 8.18
CA ASP A 55 2.54 2.03 8.83
C ASP A 55 2.65 2.19 10.36
N ILE A 56 1.56 1.96 11.09
CA ILE A 56 1.45 2.12 12.54
C ILE A 56 2.35 1.19 13.34
N ASP A 57 2.78 0.09 12.72
CA ASP A 57 3.68 -0.90 13.31
C ASP A 57 5.13 -0.70 12.87
N GLY A 58 5.43 0.40 12.18
CA GLY A 58 6.79 0.75 11.76
C GLY A 58 7.24 0.10 10.44
N ARG A 59 6.40 -0.71 9.79
CA ARG A 59 6.78 -1.34 8.51
C ARG A 59 6.64 -0.38 7.34
N HIS A 60 7.56 -0.52 6.37
CA HIS A 60 7.26 -0.20 4.98
C HIS A 60 6.52 -1.39 4.38
N VAL A 61 5.26 -1.20 4.06
CA VAL A 61 4.43 -2.25 3.46
C VAL A 61 4.71 -2.24 1.95
N PRO A 62 5.13 -3.37 1.34
CA PRO A 62 5.40 -3.43 -0.09
C PRO A 62 4.13 -3.16 -0.91
N ALA A 63 4.32 -2.72 -2.15
CA ALA A 63 3.22 -2.61 -3.10
C ALA A 63 2.56 -3.97 -3.33
N PHE A 64 1.24 -3.95 -3.49
CA PHE A 64 0.52 -5.13 -3.95
C PHE A 64 0.85 -5.37 -5.42
N GLU A 65 1.28 -6.60 -5.72
CA GLU A 65 1.53 -7.07 -7.07
C GLU A 65 0.60 -8.25 -7.34
N LEU A 66 0.01 -8.30 -8.54
CA LEU A 66 -0.72 -9.47 -9.01
C LEU A 66 0.29 -10.42 -9.63
N ASP A 67 0.35 -11.65 -9.12
CA ASP A 67 1.11 -12.71 -9.77
C ASP A 67 0.35 -13.13 -11.03
N GLU A 68 0.97 -13.01 -12.20
CA GLU A 68 0.41 -13.47 -13.48
C GLU A 68 0.44 -15.00 -13.45
N SER A 69 -0.70 -15.61 -13.11
CA SER A 69 -0.88 -17.07 -13.04
C SER A 69 -0.96 -17.73 -14.42
#